data_AF-A0A919ZQU8-F1
#
_entry.id   AF-A0A919ZQU8-F1
#
_cell.length_a   1.000
_cell.length_b   1.000
_cell.length_c   1.000
_cell.angle_alpha   90.00
_cell.angle_beta   90.00
_cell.angle_gamma   90.00
#
_symmetry.space_group_name_H-M   'P 1'
#
loop_
_entity.id
_entity.type
_entity.pdbx_description
1 polymer ?
#
loop_
_entity_poly.entity_id
_entity_poly.type
_entity_poly.pdbx_seq_one_letter_code
_entity_poly.pdbx_strand_id
1 'polypeptide(L)'
;MHINKLIKQDYNNNGYAIIRSVIKPDLVDEVQKHVEWLQNKYPKIRPEAFHHDLLVNDPFIHKLLNNQNMLDIVEMIIGPNIALFGAHYIAKRPKDGKPVGWHQDGSYWPLEPMNVVSVWLAGTQSFKKNGCMRVIPGTHNKKLLKPSQMIKLDTENYVLDLAISSDDIDDSEAVDVELNPGDISIHNPSIIHGSNSNFSNTWRIGLTLRFIPTSTYVNRQNWSCILLRGNPAKGVNNYYASKPRFDKRENFKFKGFENYL
;
A
#
# COMPACT_ATOMS: atom_id res chain seq x y z
N MET A 1 -5.75 23.29 8.43
CA MET A 1 -5.48 22.95 9.84
C MET A 1 -6.55 22.04 10.47
N HIS A 2 -7.86 22.30 10.29
CA HIS A 2 -8.91 21.48 10.92
C HIS A 2 -9.03 20.05 10.32
N ILE A 3 -9.05 19.91 9.00
CA ILE A 3 -9.13 18.60 8.30
C ILE A 3 -7.98 17.68 8.69
N ASN A 4 -6.75 18.20 8.72
CA ASN A 4 -5.57 17.43 9.15
C ASN A 4 -5.71 16.90 10.58
N LYS A 5 -6.26 17.71 11.49
CA LYS A 5 -6.49 17.28 12.89
C LYS A 5 -7.49 16.12 12.97
N LEU A 6 -8.55 16.16 12.15
CA LEU A 6 -9.53 15.08 12.09
C LEU A 6 -8.94 13.78 11.53
N ILE A 7 -8.18 13.85 10.43
CA ILE A 7 -7.53 12.67 9.84
C ILE A 7 -6.60 11.98 10.85
N LYS A 8 -5.76 12.76 11.54
CA LYS A 8 -4.85 12.21 12.55
C LYS A 8 -5.61 11.64 13.75
N GLN A 9 -6.71 12.27 14.14
CA GLN A 9 -7.58 11.77 15.22
C GLN A 9 -8.25 10.44 14.83
N ASP A 10 -8.80 10.33 13.62
CA ASP A 10 -9.39 9.09 13.11
C ASP A 10 -8.34 7.97 13.05
N TYR A 11 -7.16 8.27 12.52
CA TYR A 11 -6.05 7.31 12.47
C TYR A 11 -5.65 6.82 13.87
N ASN A 12 -5.52 7.73 14.84
CA ASN A 12 -5.12 7.36 16.20
C ASN A 12 -6.21 6.55 16.93
N ASN A 13 -7.47 6.94 16.77
CA ASN A 13 -8.59 6.32 17.48
C ASN A 13 -8.97 4.96 16.87
N ASN A 14 -9.03 4.89 15.55
CA ASN A 14 -9.56 3.75 14.83
C ASN A 14 -8.47 2.84 14.23
N GLY A 15 -7.23 3.34 14.12
CA GLY A 15 -6.12 2.65 13.45
C GLY A 15 -6.08 2.87 11.94
N TYR A 16 -7.02 3.64 11.39
CA TYR A 16 -7.10 3.98 9.98
C TYR A 16 -7.87 5.30 9.77
N ALA A 17 -7.69 5.92 8.60
CA ALA A 17 -8.49 7.06 8.16
C ALA A 17 -8.71 7.04 6.64
N ILE A 18 -9.80 7.62 6.16
CA ILE A 18 -10.12 7.76 4.74
C ILE A 18 -9.96 9.23 4.34
N ILE A 19 -9.26 9.49 3.24
CA ILE A 19 -9.07 10.83 2.70
C ILE A 19 -9.54 10.83 1.24
N ARG A 20 -10.47 11.72 0.93
CA ARG A 20 -11.12 11.79 -0.38
C ARG A 20 -10.32 12.64 -1.36
N SER A 21 -10.31 12.22 -2.63
CA SER A 21 -9.81 13.00 -3.77
C SER A 21 -8.36 13.52 -3.61
N VAL A 22 -7.47 12.71 -3.06
CA VAL A 22 -6.04 13.07 -2.88
C VAL A 22 -5.29 13.05 -4.21
N ILE A 23 -5.57 12.03 -5.03
CA ILE A 23 -4.95 11.85 -6.33
C ILE A 23 -5.91 12.34 -7.42
N LYS A 24 -5.39 13.17 -8.32
CA LYS A 24 -6.17 13.78 -9.40
C LYS A 24 -6.57 12.74 -10.45
N PRO A 25 -7.71 12.93 -11.14
CA PRO A 25 -8.21 11.98 -12.12
C PRO A 25 -7.22 11.57 -13.22
N ASP A 26 -6.36 12.49 -13.68
CA ASP A 26 -5.36 12.18 -14.71
C ASP A 26 -4.29 11.21 -14.22
N LEU A 27 -3.82 11.37 -12.98
CA LEU A 27 -2.87 10.44 -12.37
C LEU A 27 -3.54 9.11 -11.98
N VAL A 28 -4.82 9.12 -11.63
CA VAL A 28 -5.60 7.89 -11.39
C VAL A 28 -5.72 7.06 -12.67
N ASP A 29 -6.03 7.69 -13.81
CA ASP A 29 -6.08 7.04 -15.13
C ASP A 29 -4.73 6.40 -15.48
N GLU A 30 -3.61 7.07 -15.19
CA GLU A 30 -2.28 6.49 -15.37
C GLU A 30 -2.01 5.29 -14.46
N VAL A 31 -2.51 5.28 -13.21
CA VAL A 31 -2.40 4.11 -12.33
C VAL A 31 -3.12 2.90 -12.93
N GLN A 32 -4.30 3.09 -13.54
CA GLN A 32 -5.02 2.02 -14.20
C GLN A 32 -4.24 1.48 -15.42
N LYS A 33 -3.80 2.39 -16.29
CA LYS A 33 -3.00 2.05 -17.49
C LYS A 33 -1.66 1.40 -17.13
N HIS A 34 -1.07 1.78 -16.01
CA HIS A 34 0.16 1.18 -15.52
C HIS A 34 -0.03 -0.30 -15.14
N VAL A 35 -1.15 -0.65 -14.50
CA VAL A 35 -1.48 -2.05 -14.21
C VAL A 35 -1.70 -2.84 -15.50
N GLU A 36 -2.39 -2.26 -16.49
CA GLU A 36 -2.54 -2.89 -17.82
C GLU A 36 -1.18 -3.11 -18.50
N TRP A 37 -0.30 -2.12 -18.45
CA TRP A 37 1.04 -2.21 -19.00
C TRP A 37 1.89 -3.29 -18.30
N LEU A 38 1.87 -3.34 -16.96
CA LEU A 38 2.57 -4.36 -16.17
C LEU A 38 2.07 -5.76 -16.50
N GLN A 39 0.77 -5.95 -16.70
CA GLN A 39 0.21 -7.24 -17.11
C GLN A 39 0.72 -7.69 -18.47
N ASN A 40 0.81 -6.77 -19.43
CA ASN A 40 1.35 -7.08 -20.75
C ASN A 40 2.86 -7.40 -20.69
N LYS A 41 3.61 -6.66 -19.85
CA LYS A 41 5.04 -6.88 -19.66
C LYS A 41 5.34 -8.18 -18.89
N TYR A 42 4.52 -8.53 -17.91
CA TYR A 42 4.69 -9.68 -17.03
C TYR A 42 3.46 -10.59 -17.01
N PRO A 43 3.11 -11.24 -18.15
CA PRO A 43 1.84 -11.96 -18.30
C PRO A 43 1.69 -13.20 -17.40
N LYS A 44 2.79 -13.69 -16.83
CA LYS A 44 2.82 -14.82 -15.89
C LYS A 44 2.65 -14.40 -14.44
N ILE A 45 2.74 -13.11 -14.14
CA ILE A 45 2.60 -12.57 -12.78
C ILE A 45 1.17 -12.06 -12.63
N ARG A 46 0.49 -12.53 -11.59
CA ARG A 46 -0.84 -12.03 -11.27
C ARG A 46 -0.79 -10.54 -10.88
N PRO A 47 -1.81 -9.74 -11.20
CA PRO A 47 -1.77 -8.31 -10.87
C PRO A 47 -1.82 -8.03 -9.36
N GLU A 48 -2.31 -8.99 -8.56
CA GLU A 48 -2.20 -8.94 -7.10
C GLU A 48 -0.79 -9.25 -6.57
N ALA A 49 0.17 -9.59 -7.44
CA ALA A 49 1.54 -9.95 -7.11
C ALA A 49 2.58 -9.00 -7.74
N PHE A 50 2.17 -7.81 -8.21
CA PHE A 50 3.14 -6.77 -8.56
C PHE A 50 3.68 -6.12 -7.29
N HIS A 51 4.71 -6.77 -6.73
CA HIS A 51 5.36 -6.39 -5.48
C HIS A 51 6.48 -5.37 -5.69
N HIS A 52 7.04 -4.94 -4.57
CA HIS A 52 8.03 -3.89 -4.46
C HIS A 52 9.23 -4.05 -5.41
N ASP A 53 9.74 -5.27 -5.62
CA ASP A 53 10.90 -5.51 -6.47
C ASP A 53 10.66 -5.11 -7.94
N LEU A 54 9.42 -5.20 -8.42
CA LEU A 54 9.03 -4.72 -9.75
C LEU A 54 8.81 -3.20 -9.81
N LEU A 55 8.57 -2.57 -8.67
CA LEU A 55 8.05 -1.20 -8.57
C LEU A 55 9.09 -0.18 -8.08
N VAL A 56 10.08 -0.62 -7.30
CA VAL A 56 11.02 0.26 -6.60
C VAL A 56 11.89 1.08 -7.55
N ASN A 57 12.19 0.54 -8.73
CA ASN A 57 12.96 1.22 -9.78
C ASN A 57 12.08 1.69 -10.94
N ASP A 58 10.75 1.68 -10.79
CA ASP A 58 9.84 2.11 -11.85
C ASP A 58 9.68 3.64 -11.86
N PRO A 59 10.06 4.34 -12.95
CA PRO A 59 9.88 5.78 -13.10
C PRO A 59 8.47 6.30 -12.79
N PHE A 60 7.43 5.55 -13.15
CA PHE A 60 6.05 5.94 -12.89
C PHE A 60 5.74 5.94 -11.40
N ILE A 61 6.23 4.95 -10.66
CA ILE A 61 6.06 4.87 -9.20
C ILE A 61 6.77 6.05 -8.53
N HIS A 62 7.99 6.39 -8.95
CA HIS A 62 8.69 7.57 -8.45
C HIS A 62 7.97 8.88 -8.76
N LYS A 63 7.37 9.02 -9.96
CA LYS A 63 6.50 10.17 -10.27
C LYS A 63 5.32 10.25 -9.31
N LEU A 64 4.60 9.14 -9.12
CA LEU A 64 3.43 9.06 -8.24
C LEU A 64 3.79 9.43 -6.80
N LEU A 65 4.92 8.95 -6.30
CA LEU A 65 5.42 9.22 -4.96
C LEU A 65 5.81 10.69 -4.72
N ASN A 66 6.02 11.47 -5.78
CA ASN A 66 6.27 12.91 -5.68
C ASN A 66 4.98 13.74 -5.48
N ASN A 67 3.83 13.09 -5.29
CA ASN A 67 2.58 13.77 -4.99
C ASN A 67 2.62 14.43 -3.61
N GLN A 68 2.64 15.77 -3.59
CA GLN A 68 2.80 16.53 -2.35
C GLN A 68 1.62 16.37 -1.38
N ASN A 69 0.38 16.28 -1.87
CA ASN A 69 -0.79 16.09 -1.01
C ASN A 69 -0.68 14.76 -0.22
N MET A 70 -0.25 13.69 -0.88
CA MET A 70 -0.02 12.40 -0.24
C MET A 70 1.11 12.47 0.77
N LEU A 71 2.25 13.10 0.43
CA LEU A 71 3.37 13.25 1.35
C LEU A 71 3.03 14.10 2.58
N ASP A 72 2.18 15.12 2.43
CA ASP A 72 1.73 15.94 3.56
C ASP A 72 0.83 15.16 4.53
N ILE A 73 0.00 14.26 4.01
CA ILE A 73 -0.81 13.33 4.82
C ILE A 73 0.10 12.35 5.56
N VAL A 74 1.11 11.79 4.88
CA VAL A 74 2.09 10.88 5.49
C VAL A 74 2.90 11.59 6.57
N GLU A 75 3.43 12.78 6.28
CA GLU A 75 4.24 13.59 7.21
C GLU A 75 3.51 13.83 8.53
N MET A 76 2.21 14.09 8.48
CA MET A 76 1.39 14.31 9.66
C MET A 76 1.38 13.10 10.62
N ILE A 77 1.55 11.88 10.08
CA ILE A 77 1.55 10.62 10.85
C ILE A 77 2.96 10.27 11.35
N ILE A 78 3.95 10.29 10.46
CA ILE A 78 5.29 9.73 10.76
C ILE A 78 6.42 10.77 10.86
N GLY A 79 6.13 12.05 10.59
CA GLY A 79 7.08 13.14 10.62
C GLY A 79 7.74 13.44 9.26
N PRO A 80 8.66 14.43 9.21
CA PRO A 80 9.09 15.07 7.97
C PRO A 80 10.17 14.31 7.19
N ASN A 81 10.84 13.33 7.79
CA ASN A 81 11.85 12.54 7.12
C ASN A 81 11.23 11.24 6.64
N ILE A 82 10.84 11.18 5.37
CA ILE A 82 9.97 10.14 4.82
C ILE A 82 10.74 9.32 3.79
N ALA A 83 10.65 8.00 3.92
CA ALA A 83 11.04 7.06 2.89
C ALA A 83 9.91 6.07 2.58
N LEU A 84 9.86 5.58 1.34
CA LEU A 84 9.05 4.42 1.00
C LEU A 84 9.84 3.15 1.32
N PHE A 85 9.24 2.27 2.13
CA PHE A 85 9.73 0.93 2.41
C PHE A 85 9.19 -0.10 1.42
N GLY A 86 7.94 0.03 0.97
CA GLY A 86 7.32 -1.01 0.13
C GLY A 86 6.23 -0.47 -0.78
N ALA A 87 6.10 -1.05 -1.96
CA ALA A 87 4.99 -0.83 -2.89
C ALA A 87 4.39 -2.17 -3.29
N HIS A 88 3.09 -2.24 -3.49
CA HIS A 88 2.42 -3.47 -3.89
C HIS A 88 1.06 -3.17 -4.53
N TYR A 89 0.87 -3.56 -5.79
CA TYR A 89 -0.48 -3.57 -6.35
C TYR A 89 -1.26 -4.76 -5.83
N ILE A 90 -2.46 -4.48 -5.33
CA ILE A 90 -3.50 -5.47 -5.10
C ILE A 90 -4.60 -5.18 -6.13
N ALA A 91 -4.33 -5.55 -7.38
CA ALA A 91 -5.23 -5.35 -8.50
C ALA A 91 -6.05 -6.63 -8.79
N LYS A 92 -7.31 -6.61 -8.38
CA LYS A 92 -8.23 -7.75 -8.48
C LYS A 92 -8.97 -7.73 -9.81
N ARG A 93 -8.74 -8.76 -10.63
CA ARG A 93 -9.49 -9.01 -11.87
C ARG A 93 -10.98 -9.17 -11.59
N PRO A 94 -11.86 -8.79 -12.54
CA PRO A 94 -13.26 -9.19 -12.52
C PRO A 94 -13.39 -10.71 -12.37
N LYS A 95 -14.26 -11.17 -11.47
CA LYS A 95 -14.59 -12.59 -11.20
C LYS A 95 -13.44 -13.51 -10.75
N ASP A 96 -12.19 -13.05 -10.81
CA ASP A 96 -10.99 -13.85 -10.58
C ASP A 96 -10.07 -13.22 -9.51
N GLY A 97 -10.51 -12.15 -8.86
CA GLY A 97 -9.71 -11.49 -7.84
C GLY A 97 -9.63 -12.28 -6.54
N LYS A 98 -8.41 -12.65 -6.10
CA LYS A 98 -8.20 -13.44 -4.87
C LYS A 98 -8.50 -12.63 -3.59
N PRO A 99 -8.98 -13.26 -2.50
CA PRO A 99 -9.09 -12.61 -1.20
C PRO A 99 -7.71 -12.38 -0.56
N VAL A 100 -7.67 -11.43 0.36
CA VAL A 100 -6.56 -11.24 1.31
C VAL A 100 -7.10 -11.67 2.67
N GLY A 101 -6.49 -12.68 3.28
CA GLY A 101 -6.87 -13.14 4.62
C GLY A 101 -6.72 -12.04 5.66
N TRP A 102 -7.42 -12.18 6.78
CA TRP A 102 -7.25 -11.25 7.89
C TRP A 102 -5.81 -11.29 8.39
N HIS A 103 -5.17 -10.14 8.51
CA HIS A 103 -3.76 -10.06 8.90
C HIS A 103 -3.44 -8.71 9.54
N GLN A 104 -2.23 -8.63 10.10
CA GLN A 104 -1.57 -7.39 10.45
C GLN A 104 -0.36 -7.24 9.52
N ASP A 105 -0.30 -6.11 8.83
CA ASP A 105 0.76 -5.75 7.88
C ASP A 105 2.16 -5.88 8.52
N GLY A 106 2.30 -5.39 9.76
CA GLY A 106 3.55 -5.41 10.52
C GLY A 106 4.06 -6.81 10.87
N SER A 107 3.22 -7.84 10.80
CA SER A 107 3.62 -9.22 11.08
C SER A 107 4.56 -9.80 10.01
N TYR A 108 4.61 -9.19 8.82
CA TYR A 108 5.42 -9.66 7.70
C TYR A 108 6.78 -8.96 7.58
N TRP A 109 7.03 -7.90 8.35
CA TRP A 109 8.14 -6.99 8.07
C TRP A 109 9.19 -6.96 9.17
N PRO A 110 10.48 -7.01 8.82
CA PRO A 110 11.56 -6.87 9.78
C PRO A 110 11.91 -5.38 9.98
N LEU A 111 10.98 -4.58 10.52
CA LEU A 111 11.18 -3.15 10.76
C LEU A 111 11.54 -2.86 12.21
N GLU A 112 12.55 -2.01 12.42
CA GLU A 112 13.08 -1.66 13.73
C GLU A 112 13.20 -0.13 13.89
N PRO A 113 12.31 0.53 14.67
CA PRO A 113 11.07 0.00 15.23
C PRO A 113 10.00 -0.26 14.16
N MET A 114 8.90 -0.94 14.54
CA MET A 114 7.71 -1.08 13.69
C MET A 114 6.94 0.25 13.58
N ASN A 115 7.55 1.23 12.92
CA ASN A 115 6.97 2.53 12.64
C ASN A 115 6.84 2.71 11.13
N VAL A 116 5.60 2.61 10.65
CA VAL A 116 5.22 2.64 9.25
C VAL A 116 3.76 3.10 9.17
N VAL A 117 3.41 3.79 8.10
CA VAL A 117 2.02 4.04 7.71
C VAL A 117 1.80 3.46 6.32
N SER A 118 0.80 2.60 6.20
CA SER A 118 0.35 2.10 4.91
C SER A 118 -0.63 3.10 4.32
N VAL A 119 -0.41 3.53 3.08
CA VAL A 119 -1.35 4.26 2.25
C VAL A 119 -1.88 3.29 1.20
N TRP A 120 -3.19 3.15 1.10
CA TRP A 120 -3.86 2.39 0.06
C TRP A 120 -4.58 3.35 -0.88
N LEU A 121 -4.09 3.44 -2.12
CA LEU A 121 -4.66 4.29 -3.17
C LEU A 121 -5.64 3.50 -4.04
N ALA A 122 -6.86 4.03 -4.18
CA ALA A 122 -7.85 3.53 -5.10
C ALA A 122 -7.57 4.00 -6.54
N GLY A 123 -7.14 3.08 -7.41
CA GLY A 123 -7.01 3.31 -8.85
C GLY A 123 -8.35 3.17 -9.58
N THR A 124 -9.25 2.31 -9.08
CA THR A 124 -10.65 2.20 -9.51
C THR A 124 -11.58 2.27 -8.31
N GLN A 125 -12.90 2.20 -8.52
CA GLN A 125 -13.85 2.03 -7.42
C GLN A 125 -13.49 0.79 -6.60
N SER A 126 -13.40 0.94 -5.29
CA SER A 126 -13.15 -0.12 -4.33
C SER A 126 -14.31 -0.15 -3.36
N PHE A 127 -15.30 -1.00 -3.64
CA PHE A 127 -16.55 -1.13 -2.90
C PHE A 127 -16.75 -2.56 -2.42
N LYS A 128 -17.70 -2.78 -1.52
CA LYS A 128 -18.01 -4.10 -0.97
C LYS A 128 -18.21 -5.14 -2.06
N LYS A 129 -18.94 -4.77 -3.12
CA LYS A 129 -19.27 -5.65 -4.27
C LYS A 129 -18.06 -6.17 -5.05
N ASN A 130 -16.95 -5.45 -5.06
CA ASN A 130 -15.73 -5.83 -5.79
C ASN A 130 -14.53 -6.07 -4.87
N GLY A 131 -14.80 -6.34 -3.59
CA GLY A 131 -13.81 -6.77 -2.61
C GLY A 131 -12.92 -5.63 -2.13
N CYS A 132 -13.52 -4.52 -1.66
CA CYS A 132 -12.80 -3.49 -0.93
C CYS A 132 -12.09 -4.06 0.31
N MET A 133 -11.17 -3.27 0.87
CA MET A 133 -10.54 -3.61 2.14
C MET A 133 -11.59 -3.59 3.26
N ARG A 134 -11.45 -4.50 4.21
CA ARG A 134 -12.18 -4.52 5.47
C ARG A 134 -11.19 -4.35 6.60
N VAL A 135 -11.56 -3.58 7.61
CA VAL A 135 -10.74 -3.32 8.80
C VAL A 135 -11.56 -3.61 10.06
N ILE A 136 -10.90 -4.00 11.15
CA ILE A 136 -11.53 -4.09 12.47
C ILE A 136 -11.00 -2.91 13.30
N PRO A 137 -11.79 -1.83 13.46
CA PRO A 137 -11.32 -0.60 14.11
C PRO A 137 -10.81 -0.84 15.54
N GLY A 138 -9.79 -0.08 15.94
CA GLY A 138 -9.22 -0.14 17.30
C GLY A 138 -8.27 -1.32 17.56
N THR A 139 -8.17 -2.28 16.63
CA THR A 139 -7.29 -3.45 16.79
C THR A 139 -5.80 -3.12 16.65
N HIS A 140 -5.44 -1.94 16.14
CA HIS A 140 -4.05 -1.47 16.08
C HIS A 140 -3.40 -1.30 17.45
N ASN A 141 -4.19 -1.12 18.51
CA ASN A 141 -3.73 -1.06 19.89
C ASN A 141 -3.54 -2.46 20.52
N LYS A 142 -3.93 -3.53 19.83
CA LYS A 142 -3.73 -4.90 20.28
C LYS A 142 -2.32 -5.37 19.91
N LYS A 143 -1.95 -6.54 20.45
CA LYS A 143 -0.64 -7.17 20.19
C LYS A 143 -0.44 -7.42 18.69
N LEU A 144 0.74 -7.07 18.19
CA LEU A 144 1.21 -7.49 16.87
C LEU A 144 1.61 -8.97 16.93
N LEU A 145 0.97 -9.80 16.11
CA LEU A 145 1.25 -11.22 16.05
C LEU A 145 2.57 -11.50 15.33
N LYS A 146 3.33 -12.49 15.82
CA LYS A 146 4.49 -13.02 15.10
C LYS A 146 4.03 -13.99 14.00
N PRO A 147 4.80 -14.17 12.91
CA PRO A 147 4.53 -15.19 11.89
C PRO A 147 4.22 -16.59 12.44
N SER A 148 4.90 -17.00 13.52
CA SER A 148 4.69 -18.30 14.17
C SER A 148 3.32 -18.46 14.86
N GLN A 149 2.55 -17.38 14.99
CA GLN A 149 1.22 -17.38 15.59
C GLN A 149 0.10 -17.29 14.54
N MET A 150 0.44 -17.30 13.25
CA MET A 150 -0.48 -17.18 12.14
C MET A 150 -0.62 -18.51 11.41
N ILE A 151 -1.77 -18.71 10.77
CA ILE A 151 -2.02 -19.88 9.91
C ILE A 151 -1.40 -19.66 8.53
N LYS A 152 -0.98 -20.74 7.88
CA LYS A 152 -0.52 -20.71 6.48
C LYS A 152 -1.71 -20.81 5.54
N LEU A 153 -1.67 -20.03 4.48
CA LEU A 153 -2.64 -20.04 3.39
C LEU A 153 -1.97 -20.44 2.08
N ASP A 154 -2.74 -21.08 1.21
CA ASP A 154 -2.30 -21.42 -0.14
C ASP A 154 -2.39 -20.19 -1.06
N THR A 155 -1.25 -19.77 -1.61
CA THR A 155 -1.16 -18.62 -2.52
C THR A 155 -1.82 -18.87 -3.89
N GLU A 156 -2.21 -20.11 -4.20
CA GLU A 156 -3.11 -20.37 -5.34
C GLU A 156 -4.52 -19.83 -5.09
N ASN A 157 -4.93 -19.69 -3.84
CA ASN A 157 -6.25 -19.22 -3.45
C ASN A 157 -6.24 -17.82 -2.82
N TYR A 158 -5.15 -17.43 -2.17
CA TYR A 158 -5.02 -16.15 -1.45
C TYR A 158 -3.90 -15.28 -2.02
N VAL A 159 -3.99 -13.97 -1.77
CA VAL A 159 -2.91 -13.02 -2.13
C VAL A 159 -1.68 -13.16 -1.22
N LEU A 160 -1.88 -13.49 0.05
CA LEU A 160 -0.84 -13.64 1.06
C LEU A 160 -0.80 -15.08 1.58
N ASP A 161 0.37 -15.51 2.05
CA ASP A 161 0.66 -16.86 2.51
C ASP A 161 0.43 -17.08 4.02
N LEU A 162 0.18 -16.01 4.77
CA LEU A 162 -0.15 -16.04 6.19
C LEU A 162 -1.47 -15.30 6.45
N ALA A 163 -2.18 -15.71 7.49
CA ALA A 163 -3.32 -14.99 8.03
C ALA A 163 -3.54 -15.32 9.51
N ILE A 164 -4.34 -14.49 10.18
CA ILE A 164 -4.95 -14.81 11.45
C ILE A 164 -6.09 -15.79 11.18
N SER A 165 -6.24 -16.82 12.03
CA SER A 165 -7.33 -17.78 11.90
C SER A 165 -8.68 -17.05 11.98
N SER A 166 -9.65 -17.50 11.19
CA SER A 166 -11.03 -17.01 11.30
C SER A 166 -11.63 -17.30 12.68
N ASP A 167 -11.20 -18.38 13.34
CA ASP A 167 -11.67 -18.75 14.67
C ASP A 167 -11.14 -17.80 15.77
N ASP A 168 -10.05 -17.08 15.47
CA ASP A 168 -9.42 -16.11 16.36
C ASP A 168 -9.88 -14.66 16.10
N ILE A 169 -10.83 -14.48 15.17
CA ILE A 169 -11.33 -13.17 14.75
C ILE A 169 -12.84 -13.09 14.90
N ASP A 170 -13.27 -12.12 15.70
CA ASP A 170 -14.62 -11.59 15.63
C ASP A 170 -14.65 -10.43 14.63
N ASP A 171 -15.26 -10.66 13.46
CA ASP A 171 -15.41 -9.65 12.40
C ASP A 171 -16.79 -8.98 12.38
N SER A 172 -17.59 -9.14 13.45
CA SER A 172 -18.92 -8.49 13.57
C SER A 172 -18.84 -6.96 13.51
N GLU A 173 -17.76 -6.38 14.04
CA GLU A 173 -17.46 -4.95 14.02
C GLU A 173 -16.57 -4.53 12.84
N ALA A 174 -16.37 -5.41 11.85
CA ALA A 174 -15.55 -5.07 10.69
C ALA A 174 -16.24 -4.05 9.78
N VAL A 175 -15.48 -3.05 9.35
CA VAL A 175 -15.94 -1.95 8.49
C VAL A 175 -15.38 -2.12 7.08
N ASP A 176 -16.25 -1.99 6.07
CA ASP A 176 -15.87 -1.92 4.66
C ASP A 176 -15.26 -0.53 4.34
N VAL A 177 -14.01 -0.50 3.86
CA VAL A 177 -13.30 0.73 3.46
C VAL A 177 -13.59 1.03 1.99
N GLU A 178 -14.73 1.70 1.75
CA GLU A 178 -15.20 2.04 0.41
C GLU A 178 -14.58 3.34 -0.14
N LEU A 179 -13.96 3.24 -1.31
CA LEU A 179 -13.14 4.31 -1.93
C LEU A 179 -13.49 4.52 -3.40
N ASN A 180 -13.62 5.79 -3.79
CA ASN A 180 -13.69 6.19 -5.20
C ASN A 180 -12.27 6.30 -5.79
N PRO A 181 -12.12 6.25 -7.12
CA PRO A 181 -10.82 6.47 -7.75
C PRO A 181 -10.20 7.80 -7.31
N GLY A 182 -8.95 7.76 -6.84
CA GLY A 182 -8.22 8.92 -6.32
C GLY A 182 -8.36 9.18 -4.82
N ASP A 183 -9.29 8.49 -4.16
CA ASP A 183 -9.31 8.43 -2.69
C ASP A 183 -8.15 7.56 -2.19
N ILE A 184 -7.72 7.83 -0.96
CA ILE A 184 -6.80 6.97 -0.22
C ILE A 184 -7.40 6.57 1.12
N SER A 185 -7.02 5.40 1.62
CA SER A 185 -7.05 5.13 3.06
C SER A 185 -5.62 5.06 3.59
N ILE A 186 -5.44 5.49 4.84
CA ILE A 186 -4.21 5.24 5.59
C ILE A 186 -4.50 4.30 6.74
N HIS A 187 -3.57 3.41 7.08
CA HIS A 187 -3.77 2.46 8.17
C HIS A 187 -2.47 2.06 8.88
N ASN A 188 -2.63 1.74 10.15
CA ASN A 188 -1.56 1.33 11.05
C ASN A 188 -1.12 -0.12 10.74
N PRO A 189 0.17 -0.47 10.82
CA PRO A 189 0.66 -1.83 10.54
C PRO A 189 0.02 -2.91 11.41
N SER A 190 -0.48 -2.56 12.59
CA SER A 190 -1.06 -3.49 13.56
C SER A 190 -2.58 -3.60 13.45
N ILE A 191 -3.27 -2.82 12.60
CA ILE A 191 -4.72 -2.98 12.44
C ILE A 191 -5.01 -4.31 11.74
N ILE A 192 -5.95 -5.08 12.28
CA ILE A 192 -6.44 -6.29 11.64
C ILE A 192 -7.27 -5.88 10.42
N HIS A 193 -6.85 -6.33 9.24
CA HIS A 193 -7.52 -6.02 8.00
C HIS A 193 -7.40 -7.16 6.97
N GLY A 194 -8.27 -7.15 5.97
CA GLY A 194 -8.35 -8.16 4.93
C GLY A 194 -9.18 -7.67 3.75
N SER A 195 -9.45 -8.52 2.77
CA SER A 195 -10.41 -8.19 1.71
C SER A 195 -11.00 -9.43 1.05
N ASN A 196 -12.28 -9.39 0.73
CA ASN A 196 -12.96 -10.48 0.04
C ASN A 196 -12.52 -10.61 -1.42
N SER A 197 -12.80 -11.76 -2.03
CA SER A 197 -12.63 -11.98 -3.47
C SER A 197 -13.42 -10.95 -4.29
N ASN A 198 -12.96 -10.67 -5.51
CA ASN A 198 -13.70 -9.84 -6.45
C ASN A 198 -14.58 -10.71 -7.35
N PHE A 199 -15.85 -10.89 -6.96
CA PHE A 199 -16.83 -11.61 -7.77
C PHE A 199 -17.56 -10.73 -8.81
N SER A 200 -17.26 -9.43 -8.83
CA SER A 200 -17.93 -8.48 -9.73
C SER A 200 -17.40 -8.55 -11.17
N ASN A 201 -18.08 -7.85 -12.07
CA ASN A 201 -17.65 -7.64 -13.46
C ASN A 201 -16.65 -6.50 -13.63
N THR A 202 -16.18 -5.88 -12.54
CA THR A 202 -15.34 -4.68 -12.59
C THR A 202 -13.99 -4.92 -11.94
N TRP A 203 -12.94 -4.26 -12.44
CA TRP A 203 -11.63 -4.26 -11.82
C TRP A 203 -11.64 -3.53 -10.49
N ARG A 204 -10.92 -4.07 -9.50
CA ARG A 204 -10.54 -3.33 -8.28
C ARG A 204 -9.02 -3.14 -8.27
N ILE A 205 -8.57 -1.97 -8.67
CA ILE A 205 -7.14 -1.62 -8.70
C ILE A 205 -6.82 -0.83 -7.45
N GLY A 206 -5.98 -1.42 -6.59
CA GLY A 206 -5.43 -0.77 -5.40
C GLY A 206 -3.91 -0.78 -5.43
N LEU A 207 -3.30 0.32 -5.02
CA LEU A 207 -1.86 0.40 -4.81
C LEU A 207 -1.57 0.67 -3.34
N THR A 208 -0.91 -0.27 -2.68
CA THR A 208 -0.43 -0.12 -1.31
C THR A 208 0.98 0.46 -1.34
N LEU A 209 1.19 1.57 -0.63
CA LEU A 209 2.47 2.27 -0.46
C LEU A 209 2.77 2.36 1.03
N ARG A 210 3.94 1.86 1.46
CA ARG A 210 4.32 1.73 2.86
C ARG A 210 5.41 2.73 3.18
N PHE A 211 5.07 3.76 3.94
CA PHE A 211 5.98 4.85 4.27
C PHE A 211 6.53 4.68 5.67
N ILE A 212 7.84 4.87 5.83
CA ILE A 212 8.55 4.82 7.09
C ILE A 212 9.23 6.16 7.36
N PRO A 213 9.38 6.57 8.63
CA PRO A 213 10.33 7.61 8.95
C PRO A 213 11.74 7.10 8.64
N THR A 214 12.66 7.96 8.23
CA THR A 214 14.04 7.54 7.91
C THR A 214 14.81 6.99 9.11
N SER A 215 14.27 7.13 10.33
CA SER A 215 14.75 6.53 11.57
C SER A 215 14.34 5.07 11.76
N THR A 216 13.47 4.50 10.92
CA THR A 216 13.13 3.08 10.93
C THR A 216 14.14 2.30 10.10
N TYR A 217 14.83 1.35 10.72
CA TYR A 217 15.73 0.43 10.02
C TYR A 217 14.95 -0.72 9.39
N VAL A 218 15.29 -1.05 8.15
CA VAL A 218 14.77 -2.22 7.45
C VAL A 218 15.79 -3.35 7.58
N ASN A 219 15.53 -4.28 8.49
CA ASN A 219 16.41 -5.41 8.75
C ASN A 219 16.20 -6.53 7.71
N ARG A 220 16.43 -6.19 6.44
CA ARG A 220 16.35 -7.10 5.29
C ARG A 220 17.47 -6.76 4.31
N GLN A 221 18.29 -7.76 4.00
CA GLN A 221 19.38 -7.59 3.03
C GLN A 221 18.83 -7.25 1.64
N ASN A 222 19.56 -6.37 0.93
CA ASN A 222 19.26 -5.94 -0.44
C ASN A 222 17.87 -5.32 -0.64
N TRP A 223 17.26 -4.79 0.43
CA TRP A 223 15.96 -4.14 0.35
C TRP A 223 16.12 -2.64 0.07
N SER A 224 15.52 -2.17 -1.01
CA SER A 224 15.69 -0.80 -1.49
C SER A 224 14.57 0.11 -1.02
N CYS A 225 14.89 1.11 -0.20
CA CYS A 225 13.95 2.17 0.12
C CYS A 225 14.00 3.29 -0.94
N ILE A 226 12.98 4.13 -1.00
CA ILE A 226 13.02 5.37 -1.79
C ILE A 226 12.98 6.54 -0.82
N LEU A 227 14.00 7.40 -0.80
CA LEU A 227 13.98 8.62 0.00
C LEU A 227 13.06 9.66 -0.67
N LEU A 228 12.11 10.21 0.08
CA LEU A 228 11.05 11.08 -0.47
C LEU A 228 11.07 12.49 0.10
N ARG A 229 11.28 12.64 1.41
CA ARG A 229 11.33 13.95 2.09
C ARG A 229 12.35 13.93 3.22
N GLY A 230 12.96 15.07 3.50
CA GLY A 230 13.93 15.22 4.57
C GLY A 230 15.25 14.51 4.30
N ASN A 231 15.90 14.02 5.35
CA ASN A 231 17.22 13.40 5.27
C ASN A 231 17.22 11.98 5.87
N PRO A 232 18.10 11.08 5.40
CA PRO A 232 18.39 9.83 6.09
C PRO A 232 18.76 10.09 7.55
N ALA A 233 18.22 9.29 8.49
CA ALA A 233 18.54 9.44 9.90
C ALA A 233 19.99 9.01 10.18
N LYS A 234 20.71 9.78 10.99
CA LYS A 234 22.08 9.45 11.40
C LYS A 234 22.08 8.13 12.18
N GLY A 235 22.94 7.20 11.77
CA GLY A 235 23.10 5.90 12.43
C GLY A 235 22.08 4.83 12.00
N VAL A 236 21.15 5.15 11.09
CA VAL A 236 20.22 4.18 10.50
C VAL A 236 20.60 3.96 9.04
N ASN A 237 21.14 2.78 8.75
CA ASN A 237 21.73 2.46 7.44
C ASN A 237 20.75 1.69 6.55
N ASN A 238 19.71 2.36 6.06
CA ASN A 238 18.90 1.82 4.98
C ASN A 238 19.59 2.01 3.63
N TYR A 239 19.37 1.08 2.70
CA TYR A 239 19.74 1.28 1.30
C TYR A 239 18.66 2.10 0.60
N TYR A 240 19.04 3.21 -0.05
CA TYR A 240 18.13 4.05 -0.82
C TYR A 240 18.42 3.90 -2.31
N ALA A 241 17.39 3.51 -3.08
CA ALA A 241 17.48 3.42 -4.52
C ALA A 241 17.81 4.79 -5.11
N SER A 242 18.66 4.80 -6.13
CA SER A 242 18.85 5.99 -6.96
C SER A 242 17.58 6.27 -7.75
N LYS A 243 17.35 7.55 -8.07
CA LYS A 243 16.27 7.92 -8.98
C LYS A 243 16.46 7.17 -10.32
N PRO A 244 15.47 6.39 -10.79
CA PRO A 244 15.61 5.64 -12.03
C PRO A 244 15.69 6.58 -13.22
N ARG A 245 16.22 6.08 -14.34
CA ARG A 245 16.15 6.76 -15.64
C ARG A 245 14.99 6.19 -16.43
N PHE A 246 14.35 7.03 -17.25
CA PHE A 246 13.30 6.57 -18.13
C PHE A 246 13.87 5.94 -19.40
N ASP A 247 13.43 4.72 -19.72
CA ASP A 247 13.63 4.07 -21.01
C ASP A 247 12.28 3.80 -21.68
N LYS A 248 12.06 4.44 -22.83
CA LYS A 248 10.83 4.32 -23.62
C LYS A 248 10.49 2.91 -24.10
N ARG A 249 11.47 2.00 -24.11
CA ARG A 249 11.29 0.58 -24.47
C ARG A 249 10.90 -0.27 -23.27
N GLU A 250 11.36 0.12 -22.09
CA GLU A 250 11.23 -0.68 -20.88
C GLU A 250 10.23 -0.12 -19.87
N ASN A 251 9.78 1.12 -20.01
CA ASN A 251 8.92 1.77 -19.01
C ASN A 251 7.58 2.22 -19.60
N PHE A 252 6.58 2.27 -18.72
CA PHE A 252 5.26 2.82 -19.01
C PHE A 252 5.34 4.32 -19.30
N LYS A 253 4.78 4.74 -20.44
CA LYS A 253 4.76 6.15 -20.86
C LYS A 253 3.65 6.91 -20.12
N PHE A 254 4.03 7.64 -19.08
CA PHE A 254 3.15 8.53 -18.32
C PHE A 254 3.34 10.00 -18.73
N LYS A 255 2.31 10.84 -18.61
CA LYS A 255 2.38 12.28 -18.85
C LYS A 255 3.57 12.92 -18.14
N GLY A 256 4.45 13.55 -18.91
CA GLY A 256 5.68 14.18 -18.44
C GLY A 256 6.90 13.26 -18.34
N PHE A 257 6.84 12.03 -18.88
CA PHE A 257 7.97 11.11 -18.93
C PHE A 257 9.18 11.71 -19.66
N GLU A 258 8.97 12.67 -20.56
CA GLU A 258 10.02 13.36 -21.32
C GLU A 258 10.97 14.16 -20.42
N ASN A 259 10.49 14.56 -19.24
CA ASN A 259 11.28 15.30 -18.24
C ASN A 259 11.97 14.37 -17.23
N TYR A 260 11.86 13.05 -17.44
CA TYR A 260 12.40 12.00 -16.58
C TYR A 260 13.71 11.41 -17.17
N LEU A 261 14.58 12.30 -17.67
CA LEU A 261 15.90 11.96 -18.22
C LEU A 261 16.96 11.80 -17.12
#